data_AF-A0A939BCN3-F1
#
_entry.id   AF-A0A939BCN3-F1
#
_cell.length_a   1.000
_cell.length_b   1.000
_cell.length_c   1.000
_cell.angle_alpha   90.00
_cell.angle_beta   90.00
_cell.angle_gamma   90.00
#
_symmetry.space_group_name_H-M   'P 1'
#
loop_
_entity.id
_entity.type
_entity.pdbx_description
1 polymer ?
#
loop_
_entity_poly.entity_id
_entity_poly.type
_entity_poly.pdbx_seq_one_letter_code
_entity_poly.pdbx_strand_id
1 'polypeptide(L)'
;MNMAYIHEILGKANIRSVADFLLFGLGPDEDTRNYEERIDELYDKFEDAVKKYDPNPTSELLDLSNEISSETASVYTEIGLQMGILLVVDMAANLRREKGQYRHNTEIDYEQTNL
;
A
#
# COMPACT_ATOMS: atom_id res chain seq x y z
N MET A 1 15.72 2.38 14.59
CA MET A 1 15.27 3.22 13.45
C MET A 1 13.96 3.90 13.87
N ASN A 2 13.90 5.25 13.89
CA ASN A 2 12.80 5.98 14.56
C ASN A 2 11.47 5.87 13.79
N MET A 3 10.35 5.60 14.47
CA MET A 3 8.99 5.55 13.90
C MET A 3 8.63 6.82 13.12
N ALA A 4 9.12 7.98 13.58
CA ALA A 4 8.94 9.25 12.88
C ALA A 4 9.59 9.26 11.48
N TYR A 5 10.70 8.54 11.29
CA TYR A 5 11.45 8.50 10.04
C TYR A 5 10.80 7.57 9.01
N ILE A 6 10.22 6.45 9.46
CA ILE A 6 9.42 5.58 8.58
C ILE A 6 8.13 6.30 8.16
N HIS A 7 7.49 7.03 9.06
CA HIS A 7 6.35 7.89 8.73
C HIS A 7 6.73 9.03 7.78
N GLU A 8 7.94 9.58 7.89
CA GLU A 8 8.45 10.62 7.00
C GLU A 8 8.82 10.07 5.61
N ILE A 9 9.35 8.84 5.51
CA ILE A 9 9.62 8.17 4.23
C ILE A 9 8.33 7.72 3.55
N LEU A 10 7.42 7.07 4.28
CA LEU A 10 6.10 6.68 3.77
C LEU A 10 5.20 7.91 3.49
N GLY A 11 5.45 9.02 4.17
CA GLY A 11 4.77 10.29 3.95
C GLY A 11 5.35 11.12 2.79
N LYS A 12 6.64 10.94 2.45
CA LYS A 12 7.32 11.64 1.35
C LYS A 12 7.35 10.84 0.04
N ALA A 13 7.32 9.51 0.11
CA ALA A 13 7.10 8.66 -1.04
C ALA A 13 5.61 8.31 -1.10
N ASN A 14 4.86 8.99 -1.97
CA ASN A 14 3.50 8.57 -2.29
C ASN A 14 3.55 7.06 -2.61
N ILE A 15 2.69 6.25 -1.98
CA ILE A 15 2.61 4.79 -2.21
C ILE A 15 2.53 4.48 -3.71
N ARG A 16 1.90 5.36 -4.48
CA ARG A 16 1.90 5.35 -5.95
C ARG A 16 3.31 5.40 -6.54
N SER A 17 4.13 6.36 -6.13
CA SER A 17 5.51 6.51 -6.57
C SER A 17 6.38 5.31 -6.20
N VAL A 18 6.13 4.69 -5.04
CA VAL A 18 6.82 3.43 -4.66
C VAL A 18 6.37 2.28 -5.55
N ALA A 19 5.07 2.16 -5.81
CA ALA A 19 4.52 1.12 -6.67
C ALA A 19 4.98 1.26 -8.14
N ASP A 20 4.93 2.47 -8.70
CA ASP A 20 5.34 2.75 -10.08
C ASP A 20 6.83 2.46 -10.30
N PHE A 21 7.67 2.82 -9.32
CA PHE A 21 9.08 2.48 -9.34
C PHE A 21 9.31 0.96 -9.31
N LEU A 22 8.60 0.23 -8.44
CA LEU A 22 8.75 -1.22 -8.31
C LEU A 22 8.19 -2.01 -9.51
N LEU A 23 7.06 -1.57 -10.09
CA LEU A 23 6.36 -2.28 -11.16
C LEU A 23 6.91 -1.95 -12.55
N PHE A 24 7.31 -0.69 -12.77
CA PHE A 24 7.63 -0.19 -14.10
C PHE A 24 9.02 0.43 -14.21
N GLY A 25 9.76 0.57 -13.09
CA GLY A 25 11.05 1.26 -13.07
C GLY A 25 10.95 2.75 -13.37
N LEU A 26 9.75 3.33 -13.24
CA LEU A 26 9.47 4.72 -13.58
C LEU A 26 9.70 5.63 -12.36
N GLY A 27 10.20 6.84 -12.62
CA GLY A 27 10.19 7.91 -11.64
C GLY A 27 8.75 8.34 -11.30
N PRO A 28 8.53 9.03 -10.17
CA PRO A 28 7.19 9.43 -9.75
C PRO A 28 6.47 10.23 -10.85
N ASP A 29 5.36 9.70 -11.35
CA ASP A 29 4.47 10.42 -12.28
C ASP A 29 3.62 11.44 -11.49
N GLU A 30 3.43 12.64 -12.04
CA GLU A 30 2.65 13.73 -11.45
C GLU A 30 1.15 13.58 -11.77
N ASP A 31 0.61 12.35 -11.76
CA ASP A 31 -0.85 12.18 -11.83
C ASP A 31 -1.45 12.65 -10.50
N THR A 32 -2.01 13.86 -10.50
CA THR A 32 -2.61 14.50 -9.31
C THR A 32 -4.02 14.00 -8.99
N ARG A 33 -4.62 13.19 -9.88
CA ARG A 33 -5.97 12.67 -9.67
C ARG A 33 -5.98 11.66 -8.53
N ASN A 34 -7.09 11.65 -7.79
CA ASN A 34 -7.26 10.68 -6.73
C ASN A 34 -7.47 9.27 -7.34
N TYR A 35 -7.40 8.21 -6.51
CA TYR A 35 -7.49 6.84 -7.01
C TYR A 35 -8.85 6.51 -7.62
N GLU A 36 -9.93 7.06 -7.07
CA GLU A 36 -11.31 6.82 -7.50
C GLU A 36 -11.56 7.47 -8.87
N GLU A 37 -11.22 8.75 -9.04
CA GLU A 37 -11.32 9.47 -10.32
C GLU A 37 -10.59 8.75 -11.47
N ARG A 38 -9.41 8.18 -11.20
CA ARG A 38 -8.62 7.46 -12.21
C ARG A 38 -9.32 6.17 -12.65
N ILE A 39 -9.97 5.49 -11.71
CA ILE A 39 -10.68 4.24 -11.95
C ILE A 39 -12.00 4.55 -12.67
N ASP A 40 -12.76 5.54 -12.20
CA ASP A 40 -14.04 5.94 -12.80
C ASP A 40 -13.86 6.38 -14.26
N GLU A 41 -12.86 7.22 -14.55
CA GLU A 41 -12.56 7.62 -15.93
C GLU A 41 -12.27 6.43 -16.87
N LEU A 42 -11.68 5.36 -16.34
CA LEU A 42 -11.39 4.14 -17.12
C LEU A 42 -12.66 3.32 -17.34
N TYR A 43 -13.51 3.20 -16.32
CA TYR A 43 -14.82 2.56 -16.45
C TYR A 43 -15.72 3.29 -17.45
N ASP A 44 -15.79 4.61 -17.37
CA ASP A 44 -16.58 5.43 -18.30
C ASP A 44 -16.15 5.19 -19.76
N LYS A 45 -14.83 5.18 -20.01
CA LYS A 45 -14.27 4.90 -21.35
C LYS A 45 -14.60 3.49 -21.82
N PHE A 46 -14.57 2.51 -20.92
CA PHE A 46 -14.92 1.13 -21.24
C PHE A 46 -16.41 1.00 -21.55
N GLU A 47 -17.27 1.58 -20.72
CA GLU A 47 -18.72 1.57 -20.91
C GLU A 47 -19.12 2.22 -22.23
N ASP A 48 -18.55 3.38 -22.56
CA ASP A 48 -18.75 4.06 -23.84
C ASP A 48 -18.26 3.24 -25.04
N ALA A 49 -17.20 2.45 -24.87
CA ALA A 49 -16.72 1.55 -25.91
C ALA A 49 -17.66 0.35 -26.12
N VAL A 50 -18.16 -0.25 -25.04
CA VAL A 50 -19.10 -1.38 -25.09
C VAL A 50 -20.43 -0.96 -25.71
N LYS A 51 -20.97 0.21 -25.31
CA LYS A 51 -22.24 0.76 -25.86
C LYS A 51 -22.26 0.90 -27.37
N LYS A 52 -21.09 1.04 -28.03
CA LYS A 52 -20.99 1.11 -29.50
C LYS A 52 -21.30 -0.22 -30.19
N TYR A 53 -21.10 -1.34 -29.50
CA TYR A 53 -21.27 -2.69 -30.05
C TYR A 53 -22.45 -3.43 -29.43
N ASP A 54 -22.75 -3.17 -28.16
CA ASP A 54 -23.89 -3.71 -27.44
C ASP A 54 -24.59 -2.57 -26.68
N PRO A 55 -25.67 -1.99 -27.25
CA PRO A 55 -26.41 -0.90 -26.62
C PRO A 55 -27.30 -1.39 -25.47
N ASN A 56 -27.30 -2.69 -25.15
CA ASN A 56 -28.08 -3.22 -24.05
C ASN A 56 -27.54 -2.70 -22.69
N PRO A 57 -28.38 -2.06 -21.85
CA PRO A 57 -27.95 -1.63 -20.52
C PRO A 57 -27.54 -2.77 -19.59
N THR A 58 -27.92 -4.02 -19.88
CA THR A 58 -27.42 -5.22 -19.19
C THR A 58 -26.48 -6.00 -20.11
N SER A 59 -25.42 -5.34 -20.56
CA SER A 59 -24.43 -5.98 -21.42
C SER A 59 -23.63 -6.99 -20.61
N GLU A 60 -23.56 -8.23 -21.09
CA GLU A 60 -22.78 -9.32 -20.48
C GLU A 60 -21.29 -8.93 -20.33
N LEU A 61 -20.77 -8.09 -21.23
CA LEU A 61 -19.39 -7.59 -21.15
C LEU A 61 -19.18 -6.63 -19.97
N LEU A 62 -20.18 -5.79 -19.66
CA LEU A 62 -20.11 -4.90 -18.50
C LEU A 62 -20.22 -5.70 -17.20
N ASP A 63 -21.11 -6.69 -17.17
CA ASP A 63 -21.28 -7.57 -16.00
C ASP A 63 -19.99 -8.36 -15.72
N LEU A 64 -19.41 -9.00 -16.74
CA LEU A 64 -18.14 -9.74 -16.60
C LEU A 64 -16.98 -8.81 -16.21
N SER A 65 -16.93 -7.59 -16.76
CA SER A 65 -15.88 -6.63 -16.39
C SER A 65 -16.01 -6.17 -14.93
N ASN A 66 -17.23 -5.95 -14.45
CA ASN A 66 -17.49 -5.63 -13.06
C ASN A 66 -17.11 -6.79 -12.14
N GLU A 67 -17.42 -8.03 -12.53
CA GLU A 67 -17.04 -9.22 -11.76
C GLU A 67 -15.52 -9.35 -11.64
N ILE A 68 -14.78 -9.28 -12.76
CA ILE A 68 -13.31 -9.35 -12.75
C ILE A 68 -12.71 -8.25 -11.89
N SER A 69 -13.21 -7.02 -12.03
CA SER A 69 -12.65 -5.88 -11.31
C SER A 69 -12.98 -5.91 -9.83
N SER A 70 -14.17 -6.36 -9.46
CA SER A 70 -14.58 -6.59 -8.07
C SER A 70 -13.71 -7.66 -7.42
N GLU A 71 -13.49 -8.79 -8.11
CA GLU A 71 -12.64 -9.87 -7.59
C GLU A 71 -11.18 -9.43 -7.49
N THR A 72 -10.70 -8.68 -8.48
CA THR A 72 -9.34 -8.09 -8.46
C THR A 72 -9.16 -7.16 -7.25
N ALA A 73 -10.12 -6.27 -7.00
CA ALA A 73 -10.10 -5.37 -5.85
C ALA A 73 -10.11 -6.14 -4.52
N SER A 74 -10.92 -7.20 -4.43
CA SER A 74 -10.99 -8.09 -3.27
C SER A 74 -9.64 -8.75 -2.98
N VAL A 75 -9.05 -9.42 -3.98
CA VAL A 75 -7.78 -10.15 -3.85
C VAL A 75 -6.64 -9.22 -3.44
N TYR A 76 -6.49 -8.06 -4.09
CA TYR A 76 -5.42 -7.13 -3.73
C TYR A 76 -5.64 -6.47 -2.37
N THR A 77 -6.88 -6.24 -1.95
CA THR A 77 -7.19 -5.77 -0.60
C THR A 77 -6.81 -6.81 0.45
N GLU A 78 -7.10 -8.09 0.20
CA GLU A 78 -6.71 -9.19 1.08
C GLU A 78 -5.18 -9.26 1.24
N ILE A 79 -4.44 -9.26 0.13
CA ILE A 79 -2.96 -9.27 0.15
C ILE A 79 -2.41 -8.04 0.87
N GLY A 80 -2.96 -6.84 0.57
CA GLY A 80 -2.55 -5.59 1.20
C GLY A 80 -2.77 -5.60 2.71
N LEU A 81 -3.90 -6.14 3.19
CA LEU A 81 -4.19 -6.27 4.61
C LEU A 81 -3.23 -7.25 5.29
N GLN A 82 -2.98 -8.41 4.69
CA GLN A 82 -2.03 -9.40 5.22
C GLN A 82 -0.61 -8.80 5.33
N MET A 83 -0.14 -8.10 4.30
CA MET A 83 1.14 -7.39 4.31
C MET A 83 1.19 -6.30 5.38
N GLY A 84 0.12 -5.51 5.51
CA GLY A 84 0.01 -4.45 6.52
C GLY A 84 0.12 -5.00 7.95
N ILE A 85 -0.55 -6.12 8.24
CA ILE A 85 -0.47 -6.80 9.54
C ILE A 85 0.97 -7.29 9.79
N LEU A 86 1.60 -7.93 8.81
CA LEU A 86 2.97 -8.44 8.95
C LEU A 86 3.97 -7.32 9.24
N LEU A 87 3.86 -6.18 8.54
CA LEU A 87 4.65 -4.98 8.78
C LEU A 87 4.48 -4.47 10.22
N VAL A 88 3.24 -4.35 10.71
CA VAL A 88 2.97 -3.89 12.08
C VAL A 88 3.58 -4.84 13.12
N VAL A 89 3.46 -6.15 12.90
CA VAL A 89 4.07 -7.17 13.78
C VAL A 89 5.59 -7.04 13.81
N ASP A 90 6.24 -6.90 12.66
CA ASP A 90 7.69 -6.75 12.57
C ASP A 90 8.17 -5.46 13.25
N MET A 91 7.49 -4.34 13.00
CA MET A 91 7.78 -3.06 13.66
C MET A 91 7.66 -3.15 15.19
N ALA A 92 6.61 -3.82 15.69
CA ALA A 92 6.42 -4.01 17.12
C ALA A 92 7.51 -4.90 17.74
N ALA A 93 7.90 -5.97 17.04
CA ALA A 93 9.00 -6.84 17.45
C ALA A 93 10.33 -6.07 17.50
N ASN A 94 10.61 -5.25 16.48
CA ASN A 94 11.83 -4.45 16.40
C ASN A 94 11.89 -3.39 17.53
N LEU A 95 10.78 -2.70 17.82
CA LEU A 95 10.71 -1.75 18.95
C LEU A 95 10.93 -2.43 20.31
N ARG A 96 10.40 -3.65 20.49
CA ARG A 96 10.62 -4.43 21.73
C ARG A 96 12.09 -4.84 21.87
N ARG A 97 12.73 -5.28 20.78
CA ARG A 97 14.15 -5.63 20.76
C ARG A 97 15.04 -4.43 21.09
N GLU A 98 14.79 -3.27 20.48
CA GLU A 98 15.52 -2.04 20.79
C GLU A 98 15.40 -1.69 22.29
N LYS A 99 14.18 -1.67 22.86
CA LYS A 99 13.97 -1.39 24.29
C LYS A 99 14.64 -2.39 25.23
N GLY A 100 14.72 -3.67 24.85
CA GLY A 100 15.43 -4.70 25.60
C GLY A 100 16.94 -4.48 25.60
N GLN A 101 17.51 -4.13 24.45
CA GLN A 101 18.94 -3.80 24.32
C GLN A 101 19.33 -2.55 25.11
N TYR A 102 18.51 -1.49 25.06
CA TYR A 102 18.75 -0.29 25.87
C TYR A 102 18.77 -0.60 27.38
N ARG A 103 17.82 -1.39 27.87
CA ARG A 103 17.77 -1.77 29.30
C ARG A 103 19.01 -2.56 29.73
N HIS A 104 19.38 -3.57 28.95
CA HIS A 104 20.55 -4.40 29.23
C HIS A 104 21.86 -3.59 29.23
N ASN A 105 22.04 -2.68 28.26
CA ASN A 105 23.22 -1.83 28.20
C ASN A 105 23.30 -0.87 29.40
N THR A 106 22.15 -0.32 29.82
CA THR A 106 22.10 0.57 30.99
C THR A 106 22.46 -0.19 32.28
N GLU A 107 22.00 -1.44 32.42
CA GLU A 107 22.28 -2.29 33.59
C GLU A 107 23.79 -2.63 33.69
N ILE A 108 24.44 -2.91 32.55
CA ILE A 108 25.89 -3.13 32.48
C ILE A 108 26.68 -1.86 32.86
N ASP A 109 26.25 -0.69 32.37
CA ASP A 109 26.91 0.58 32.70
C ASP A 109 26.79 0.92 34.21
N TYR A 110 25.65 0.60 34.84
CA TYR A 110 25.48 0.75 36.29
C TYR A 110 26.36 -0.21 37.10
N GLU A 111 26.54 -1.47 36.66
CA GLU A 111 27.44 -2.41 37.34
C GLU A 111 28.91 -1.99 37.20
N GLN A 112 29.35 -1.49 36.04
CA GLN A 112 30.73 -1.04 35.83
C GLN A 112 31.08 0.27 36.55
N THR A 113 30.11 1.13 36.82
CA THR A 113 30.34 2.42 37.53
C THR A 113 30.30 2.31 39.05
N ASN A 114 29.82 1.19 39.60
CA ASN A 114 29.74 0.93 41.05
C ASN A 114 30.77 -0.13 41.52
N LEU A 115 31.77 -0.43 40.69
CA LEU A 115 32.98 -1.20 41.00
C LEU A 115 34.20 -0.26 41.06
#